data_AF-A0A5P8LS59-F1
#
_entry.id   AF-A0A5P8LS59-F1
#
_cell.length_a   1.000
_cell.length_b   1.000
_cell.length_c   1.000
_cell.angle_alpha   90.00
_cell.angle_beta   90.00
_cell.angle_gamma   90.00
#
_symmetry.space_group_name_H-M   'P 1'
#
loop_
_entity.id
_entity.type
_entity.pdbx_description
1 polymer ?
#
loop_
_entity_poly.entity_id
_entity_poly.type
_entity_poly.pdbx_seq_one_letter_code
_entity_poly.pdbx_strand_id
1 'polypeptide(L)'
;MSQNTLYDKVWDRHKVTTLPNGQDQLFVGLHLIHEVTSPQAFGMLKERGLEVARPDLTHATVDHIVPTGNQDRPYAEDAAESMMVELEENVRDAGIQFSDPTTGDQGIVHVIGPEQGITQPGKTIVCGDSHTSTHGAFGALAFGIGTSQIRDVLATQTIAMEKQKVRKIQVDGELGEGVEAKDIILEIIRRLGTEGGVGYVYEYAGEAIENLGMEGRMSICNMSIEGGARAGYVNPDETTYEWLEATDYFQEHPEKFDELKPYWESIRSDDDAEYDDVVHIDASELDPVVTWGTTPGQGIGIHDPIPAPEDLADGKQDTARRAQEHMRVEPGETMEGYDIDVAFLGSCTNARLPDLRRAARIVEGREVADDVRAMVVPGSQRVQQAAKEEGLKDIFEEAGFDWRNAGCSMCLGMNEDQLEGDEACASSSNRNFVGRQGSKDGRTVLMNPRMVAAAAITGEVSDVRELEEVQTA
;
A
#
# COMPACT_ATOMS: atom_id res chain seq x y z
N MET A 1 19.79 16.39 -12.35
CA MET A 1 18.73 16.55 -11.36
C MET A 1 17.56 17.07 -12.13
N SER A 2 16.40 16.49 -11.89
CA SER A 2 15.12 16.92 -12.42
C SER A 2 14.90 18.43 -12.30
N GLN A 3 14.05 18.95 -13.17
CA GLN A 3 13.60 20.34 -13.13
C GLN A 3 12.10 20.40 -13.40
N ASN A 4 11.41 21.33 -12.74
CA ASN A 4 9.99 21.64 -12.95
C ASN A 4 9.03 20.45 -12.72
N THR A 5 9.47 19.39 -12.05
CA THR A 5 8.60 18.30 -11.62
C THR A 5 7.79 18.71 -10.38
N LEU A 6 6.69 18.02 -10.10
CA LEU A 6 5.95 18.13 -8.85
C LEU A 6 6.89 17.93 -7.65
N TYR A 7 7.78 16.93 -7.73
CA TYR A 7 8.78 16.70 -6.70
C TYR A 7 9.64 17.94 -6.43
N ASP A 8 10.13 18.61 -7.48
CA ASP A 8 10.91 19.84 -7.35
C ASP A 8 10.09 20.96 -6.69
N LYS A 9 8.85 21.18 -7.16
CA LYS A 9 7.96 22.22 -6.66
C LYS A 9 7.61 22.01 -5.17
N VAL A 10 7.29 20.79 -4.78
CA VAL A 10 6.96 20.45 -3.39
C VAL A 10 8.20 20.56 -2.50
N TRP A 11 9.35 20.04 -2.95
CA TRP A 11 10.61 20.13 -2.21
C TRP A 11 10.98 21.59 -1.91
N ASP A 12 10.94 22.45 -2.93
CA ASP A 12 11.34 23.86 -2.79
C ASP A 12 10.38 24.64 -1.88
N ARG A 13 9.08 24.35 -1.93
CA ARG A 13 8.07 24.98 -1.05
C ARG A 13 8.20 24.52 0.41
N HIS A 14 8.62 23.28 0.64
CA HIS A 14 8.74 22.70 1.97
C HIS A 14 10.11 22.88 2.61
N LYS A 15 11.11 23.32 1.85
CA LYS A 15 12.46 23.56 2.36
C LYS A 15 12.50 24.73 3.33
N VAL A 16 12.88 24.43 4.58
CA VAL A 16 13.08 25.42 5.64
C VAL A 16 14.47 26.04 5.51
N THR A 17 15.50 25.20 5.39
CA THR A 17 16.91 25.62 5.26
C THR A 17 17.77 24.47 4.75
N THR A 18 19.02 24.76 4.38
CA THR A 18 20.06 23.75 4.22
C THR A 18 20.85 23.62 5.52
N LEU A 19 21.00 22.40 6.02
CA LEU A 19 21.76 22.10 7.23
C LEU A 19 23.28 22.13 6.97
N PRO A 20 24.12 22.29 8.00
CA PRO A 20 25.58 22.34 7.84
C PRO A 20 26.21 21.08 7.21
N ASN A 21 25.53 19.94 7.28
CA ASN A 21 25.97 18.69 6.67
C ASN A 21 25.59 18.56 5.18
N GLY A 22 24.91 19.56 4.60
CA GLY A 22 24.49 19.59 3.21
C GLY A 22 23.09 19.03 2.94
N GLN A 23 22.44 18.42 3.93
CA GLN A 23 21.05 17.97 3.80
C GLN A 23 20.08 19.15 3.87
N ASP A 24 18.91 19.01 3.26
CA ASP A 24 17.83 19.97 3.41
C ASP A 24 16.96 19.61 4.61
N GLN A 25 16.54 20.63 5.35
CA GLN A 25 15.51 20.50 6.36
C GLN A 25 14.16 20.80 5.72
N LEU A 26 13.27 19.82 5.69
CA LEU A 26 11.94 19.93 5.11
C LEU A 26 10.88 20.02 6.19
N PHE A 27 9.90 20.90 6.00
CA PHE A 27 8.69 20.99 6.81
C PHE A 27 7.73 19.84 6.45
N VAL A 28 7.24 19.13 7.46
CA VAL A 28 6.28 18.04 7.30
C VAL A 28 4.86 18.60 7.34
N GLY A 29 4.11 18.43 6.26
CA GLY A 29 2.73 18.90 6.14
C GLY A 29 1.68 17.98 6.79
N LEU A 30 2.01 16.70 6.97
CA LEU A 30 1.22 15.73 7.72
C LEU A 30 2.13 14.64 8.29
N HIS A 31 1.98 14.35 9.57
CA HIS A 31 2.65 13.25 10.24
C HIS A 31 1.62 12.20 10.65
N LEU A 32 1.71 11.01 10.08
CA LEU A 32 0.86 9.88 10.47
C LEU A 32 1.63 9.02 11.47
N ILE A 33 0.95 8.54 12.51
CA ILE A 33 1.57 7.69 13.53
C ILE A 33 0.70 6.48 13.85
N HIS A 34 1.36 5.39 14.24
CA HIS A 34 0.75 4.14 14.65
C HIS A 34 1.52 3.49 15.82
N GLU A 35 0.98 2.43 16.39
CA GLU A 35 1.38 1.84 17.67
C GLU A 35 2.74 1.15 17.69
N VAL A 36 3.28 0.76 16.52
CA VAL A 36 4.50 -0.06 16.49
C VAL A 36 5.75 0.76 16.77
N THR A 37 5.86 1.94 16.15
CA THR A 37 7.11 2.73 16.15
C THR A 37 7.01 4.05 16.91
N SER A 38 5.80 4.52 17.18
CA SER A 38 5.56 5.86 17.73
C SER A 38 5.75 5.93 19.24
N PRO A 39 5.33 4.95 20.05
CA PRO A 39 5.53 4.99 21.50
C PRO A 39 6.99 5.22 21.94
N GLN A 40 7.94 4.58 21.26
CA GLN A 40 9.36 4.76 21.54
C GLN A 40 9.82 6.19 21.21
N ALA A 41 9.25 6.84 20.20
CA ALA A 41 9.54 8.23 19.86
C ALA A 41 8.99 9.21 20.92
N PHE A 42 7.78 8.98 21.45
CA PHE A 42 7.24 9.76 22.57
C PHE A 42 8.10 9.61 23.84
N GLY A 43 8.55 8.39 24.16
CA GLY A 43 9.50 8.16 25.24
C GLY A 43 10.77 9.00 25.10
N MET A 44 11.33 9.07 23.90
CA MET A 44 12.49 9.90 23.59
C MET A 44 12.26 11.41 23.72
N LEU A 45 11.03 11.91 23.53
CA LEU A 45 10.65 13.30 23.80
C LEU A 45 10.62 13.55 25.31
N LYS A 46 9.96 12.65 26.06
CA LYS A 46 9.80 12.73 27.51
C LYS A 46 11.14 12.75 28.24
N GLU A 47 12.08 11.88 27.83
CA GLU A 47 13.45 11.86 28.37
C GLU A 47 14.20 13.19 28.17
N ARG A 48 13.87 13.94 27.11
CA ARG A 48 14.47 15.24 26.78
C ARG A 48 13.68 16.42 27.33
N GLY A 49 12.52 16.19 27.96
CA GLY A 49 11.62 17.25 28.39
C GLY A 49 11.09 18.10 27.23
N LEU A 50 10.84 17.48 26.07
CA LEU A 50 10.30 18.14 24.88
C LEU A 50 8.81 17.85 24.72
N GLU A 51 8.07 18.85 24.26
CA GLU A 51 6.65 18.74 23.89
C GLU A 51 6.51 18.47 22.38
N VAL A 52 5.32 17.99 21.97
CA VAL A 52 5.00 17.84 20.54
C VAL A 52 4.77 19.22 19.92
N ALA A 53 5.48 19.54 18.84
CA ALA A 53 5.49 20.86 18.24
C ALA A 53 4.19 21.20 17.48
N ARG A 54 3.61 20.22 16.77
CA ARG A 54 2.42 20.40 15.91
C ARG A 54 1.47 19.21 16.02
N PRO A 55 0.78 19.05 17.18
CA PRO A 55 -0.24 18.00 17.32
C PRO A 55 -1.37 18.15 16.30
N ASP A 56 -1.63 19.37 15.81
CA ASP A 56 -2.62 19.67 14.77
C ASP A 56 -2.24 19.17 13.36
N LEU A 57 -0.98 18.81 13.15
CA LEU A 57 -0.49 18.19 11.90
C LEU A 57 -0.12 16.72 12.10
N THR A 58 -0.48 16.13 13.23
CA THR A 58 -0.22 14.72 13.55
C THR A 58 -1.54 13.99 13.72
N HIS A 59 -1.67 12.83 13.08
CA HIS A 59 -2.86 11.99 13.18
C HIS A 59 -2.47 10.56 13.49
N ALA A 60 -3.14 9.94 14.46
CA ALA A 60 -2.85 8.61 14.93
C ALA A 60 -3.93 7.60 14.51
N THR A 61 -3.52 6.35 14.32
CA THR A 61 -4.42 5.19 14.30
C THR A 61 -3.70 3.95 14.85
N VAL A 62 -4.42 2.84 14.89
CA VAL A 62 -3.91 1.54 15.32
C VAL A 62 -4.34 0.49 14.29
N ASP A 63 -3.42 -0.34 13.81
CA ASP A 63 -3.70 -1.22 12.68
C ASP A 63 -2.85 -2.49 12.58
N HIS A 64 -1.66 -2.55 13.16
CA HIS A 64 -0.76 -3.70 13.03
C HIS A 64 -1.06 -4.79 14.07
N ILE A 65 -1.38 -4.38 15.30
CA ILE A 65 -1.66 -5.29 16.43
C ILE A 65 -3.14 -5.55 16.67
N VAL A 66 -4.02 -4.82 15.98
CA VAL A 66 -5.46 -4.94 16.22
C VAL A 66 -5.91 -6.31 15.72
N PRO A 67 -6.50 -7.15 16.58
CA PRO A 67 -7.09 -8.40 16.13
C PRO A 67 -8.16 -8.12 15.07
N THR A 68 -8.26 -8.97 14.05
CA THR A 68 -9.32 -8.81 13.06
C THR A 68 -10.50 -9.74 13.31
N GLY A 69 -10.29 -10.84 14.06
CA GLY A 69 -11.35 -11.76 14.46
C GLY A 69 -12.18 -11.23 15.64
N ASN A 70 -11.54 -10.95 16.78
CA ASN A 70 -12.20 -10.41 17.97
C ASN A 70 -11.46 -9.20 18.56
N GLN A 71 -12.11 -8.03 18.53
CA GLN A 71 -11.56 -6.76 19.01
C GLN A 71 -11.98 -6.41 20.45
N ASP A 72 -12.56 -7.34 21.21
CA ASP A 72 -12.87 -7.16 22.64
C ASP A 72 -11.59 -6.88 23.43
N ARG A 73 -11.67 -5.92 24.38
CA ARG A 73 -10.55 -5.54 25.24
C ARG A 73 -10.71 -6.07 26.68
N PRO A 74 -9.61 -6.47 27.36
CA PRO A 74 -8.23 -6.47 26.85
C PRO A 74 -8.03 -7.50 25.73
N TYR A 75 -7.18 -7.18 24.76
CA TYR A 75 -6.88 -8.11 23.67
C TYR A 75 -6.31 -9.43 24.21
N ALA A 76 -6.55 -10.52 23.49
CA ALA A 76 -6.09 -11.84 23.87
C ALA A 76 -4.56 -11.92 24.02
N GLU A 77 -3.84 -11.12 23.23
CA GLU A 77 -2.39 -10.95 23.34
C GLU A 77 -2.04 -9.74 24.22
N ASP A 78 -1.46 -10.00 25.39
CA ASP A 78 -1.05 -8.95 26.35
C ASP A 78 -0.11 -7.89 25.73
N ALA A 79 0.73 -8.30 24.78
CA ALA A 79 1.66 -7.41 24.11
C ALA A 79 0.92 -6.40 23.20
N ALA A 80 -0.08 -6.87 22.46
CA ALA A 80 -0.94 -6.04 21.62
C ALA A 80 -1.71 -5.01 22.47
N GLU A 81 -2.33 -5.46 23.57
CA GLU A 81 -3.04 -4.58 24.51
C GLU A 81 -2.10 -3.52 25.11
N SER A 82 -0.88 -3.90 25.48
CA SER A 82 0.10 -2.97 26.04
C SER A 82 0.52 -1.88 25.04
N MET A 83 0.71 -2.24 23.75
CA MET A 83 1.02 -1.26 22.70
C MET A 83 -0.15 -0.30 22.45
N MET A 84 -1.38 -0.82 22.48
CA MET A 84 -2.59 0.00 22.34
C MET A 84 -2.70 1.03 23.47
N VAL A 85 -2.59 0.59 24.73
CA VAL A 85 -2.68 1.47 25.91
C VAL A 85 -1.59 2.55 25.89
N GLU A 86 -0.36 2.20 25.53
CA GLU A 86 0.74 3.18 25.48
C GLU A 86 0.48 4.25 24.42
N LEU A 87 0.02 3.87 23.22
CA LEU A 87 -0.34 4.85 22.18
C LEU A 87 -1.49 5.75 22.65
N GLU A 88 -2.54 5.18 23.26
CA GLU A 88 -3.68 5.92 23.83
C GLU A 88 -3.26 6.98 24.83
N GLU A 89 -2.31 6.65 25.72
CA GLU A 89 -1.75 7.60 26.69
C GLU A 89 -0.95 8.69 25.98
N ASN A 90 -0.07 8.31 25.04
CA ASN A 90 0.77 9.26 24.32
C ASN A 90 -0.04 10.29 23.53
N VAL A 91 -1.06 9.85 22.77
CA VAL A 91 -1.88 10.76 21.94
C VAL A 91 -2.77 11.66 22.80
N ARG A 92 -3.30 11.15 23.92
CA ARG A 92 -4.10 11.92 24.86
C ARG A 92 -3.28 13.03 25.52
N ASP A 93 -2.09 12.70 26.00
CA ASP A 93 -1.20 13.65 26.66
C ASP A 93 -0.69 14.73 25.70
N ALA A 94 -0.48 14.37 24.41
CA ALA A 94 -0.03 15.28 23.37
C ALA A 94 -1.17 16.09 22.70
N GLY A 95 -2.43 15.72 22.92
CA GLY A 95 -3.58 16.35 22.24
C GLY A 95 -3.64 16.04 20.75
N ILE A 96 -3.24 14.82 20.35
CA ILE A 96 -3.23 14.35 18.96
C ILE A 96 -4.56 13.66 18.64
N GLN A 97 -5.09 13.91 17.44
CA GLN A 97 -6.28 13.22 16.95
C GLN A 97 -5.99 11.74 16.73
N PHE A 98 -6.86 10.86 17.21
CA PHE A 98 -6.69 9.42 17.17
C PHE A 98 -7.94 8.75 16.62
N SER A 99 -7.80 8.07 15.46
CA SER A 99 -8.81 7.17 14.90
C SER A 99 -8.68 5.81 15.58
N ASP A 100 -9.27 5.68 16.76
CA ASP A 100 -9.30 4.45 17.57
C ASP A 100 -10.49 3.54 17.21
N PRO A 101 -10.49 2.25 17.59
CA PRO A 101 -11.53 1.29 17.21
C PRO A 101 -12.96 1.67 17.61
N THR A 102 -13.17 2.65 18.50
CA THR A 102 -14.50 3.13 18.90
C THR A 102 -15.03 4.29 18.05
N THR A 103 -14.20 4.85 17.17
CA THR A 103 -14.54 6.07 16.39
C THR A 103 -15.38 5.80 15.14
N GLY A 104 -15.25 4.61 14.53
CA GLY A 104 -15.78 4.34 13.20
C GLY A 104 -14.83 4.74 12.07
N ASP A 105 -13.71 5.41 12.38
CA ASP A 105 -12.72 5.89 11.41
C ASP A 105 -11.37 5.14 11.52
N GLN A 106 -11.26 4.12 12.38
CA GLN A 106 -10.03 3.34 12.50
C GLN A 106 -9.78 2.49 11.25
N GLY A 107 -8.51 2.32 10.90
CA GLY A 107 -8.11 1.48 9.79
C GLY A 107 -6.61 1.51 9.60
N ILE A 108 -6.16 0.87 8.51
CA ILE A 108 -4.76 0.87 8.13
C ILE A 108 -4.31 2.31 7.86
N VAL A 109 -3.16 2.70 8.39
CA VAL A 109 -2.70 4.11 8.41
C VAL A 109 -2.68 4.77 7.02
N HIS A 110 -2.41 4.00 5.96
CA HIS A 110 -2.39 4.46 4.57
C HIS A 110 -3.74 4.41 3.84
N VAL A 111 -4.79 3.99 4.52
CA VAL A 111 -6.19 4.01 4.04
C VAL A 111 -6.94 5.18 4.66
N ILE A 112 -6.77 5.40 5.97
CA ILE A 112 -7.56 6.41 6.70
C ILE A 112 -7.25 7.86 6.25
N GLY A 113 -5.99 8.14 5.91
CA GLY A 113 -5.58 9.51 5.55
C GLY A 113 -6.24 10.01 4.25
N PRO A 114 -6.25 9.19 3.18
CA PRO A 114 -7.02 9.46 1.97
C PRO A 114 -8.53 9.59 2.19
N GLU A 115 -9.13 8.71 3.00
CA GLU A 115 -10.59 8.71 3.25
C GLU A 115 -11.06 9.97 3.98
N GLN A 116 -10.26 10.46 4.93
CA GLN A 116 -10.58 11.64 5.72
C GLN A 116 -10.18 12.96 5.03
N GLY A 117 -9.64 12.93 3.80
CA GLY A 117 -9.24 14.12 3.05
C GLY A 117 -8.00 14.84 3.61
N ILE A 118 -7.28 14.24 4.57
CA ILE A 118 -6.06 14.84 5.15
C ILE A 118 -4.84 14.61 4.25
N THR A 119 -4.87 13.58 3.39
CA THR A 119 -3.90 13.34 2.32
C THR A 119 -4.20 14.26 1.14
N GLN A 120 -3.38 15.29 0.93
CA GLN A 120 -3.66 16.33 -0.06
C GLN A 120 -2.44 16.62 -0.94
N PRO A 121 -2.67 17.06 -2.20
CA PRO A 121 -1.61 17.41 -3.11
C PRO A 121 -0.69 18.49 -2.57
N GLY A 122 0.60 18.32 -2.85
CA GLY A 122 1.64 19.27 -2.50
C GLY A 122 2.08 19.23 -1.03
N LYS A 123 1.63 18.27 -0.21
CA LYS A 123 2.15 18.06 1.15
C LYS A 123 3.41 17.19 1.15
N THR A 124 4.30 17.41 2.11
CA THR A 124 5.25 16.39 2.58
C THR A 124 4.59 15.55 3.67
N ILE A 125 4.50 14.23 3.49
CA ILE A 125 3.80 13.32 4.40
C ILE A 125 4.77 12.24 4.88
N VAL A 126 4.82 12.01 6.20
CA VAL A 126 5.72 11.00 6.79
C VAL A 126 4.99 10.13 7.80
N CYS A 127 5.42 8.87 7.91
CA CYS A 127 4.94 7.92 8.92
C CYS A 127 6.07 6.97 9.31
N GLY A 128 5.93 6.32 10.47
CA GLY A 128 6.79 5.21 10.90
C GLY A 128 6.71 3.94 10.04
N ASP A 129 5.95 3.96 8.95
CA ASP A 129 5.73 2.84 8.04
C ASP A 129 6.34 3.08 6.64
N SER A 130 6.89 2.03 6.04
CA SER A 130 7.54 2.09 4.72
C SER A 130 6.61 2.47 3.56
N HIS A 131 5.35 2.06 3.64
CA HIS A 131 4.32 2.20 2.60
C HIS A 131 3.61 3.56 2.64
N THR A 132 4.14 4.52 3.41
CA THR A 132 3.74 5.93 3.35
C THR A 132 3.77 6.49 1.92
N SER A 133 4.56 5.90 1.03
CA SER A 133 4.53 6.20 -0.40
C SER A 133 3.12 6.13 -1.02
N THR A 134 2.18 5.36 -0.46
CA THR A 134 0.76 5.31 -0.86
C THR A 134 0.16 6.70 -1.07
N HIS A 135 0.46 7.64 -0.16
CA HIS A 135 -0.11 8.99 -0.18
C HIS A 135 0.38 9.83 -1.37
N GLY A 136 1.46 9.42 -2.04
CA GLY A 136 1.93 10.06 -3.27
C GLY A 136 0.97 9.94 -4.45
N ALA A 137 -0.01 9.03 -4.39
CA ALA A 137 -1.11 8.97 -5.37
C ALA A 137 -1.90 10.28 -5.47
N PHE A 138 -1.88 11.11 -4.42
CA PHE A 138 -2.52 12.42 -4.37
C PHE A 138 -1.59 13.56 -4.79
N GLY A 139 -0.41 13.28 -5.36
CA GLY A 139 0.58 14.32 -5.65
C GLY A 139 1.25 14.88 -4.39
N ALA A 140 1.42 14.04 -3.37
CA ALA A 140 2.17 14.37 -2.16
C ALA A 140 3.59 13.78 -2.22
N LEU A 141 4.55 14.45 -1.58
CA LEU A 141 5.85 13.84 -1.31
C LEU A 141 5.76 13.01 -0.02
N ALA A 142 5.50 11.71 -0.17
CA ALA A 142 5.18 10.84 0.95
C ALA A 142 6.16 9.68 1.11
N PHE A 143 6.70 9.49 2.32
CA PHE A 143 7.73 8.47 2.55
C PHE A 143 7.86 8.04 4.02
N GLY A 144 8.26 6.80 4.23
CA GLY A 144 8.48 6.24 5.58
C GLY A 144 9.71 6.80 6.28
N ILE A 145 9.68 6.88 7.60
CA ILE A 145 10.76 7.38 8.45
C ILE A 145 11.02 6.43 9.63
N GLY A 146 12.24 6.42 10.16
CA GLY A 146 12.56 5.60 11.33
C GLY A 146 12.15 6.25 12.66
N THR A 147 12.06 5.49 13.75
CA THR A 147 11.69 5.96 15.10
C THR A 147 12.45 7.22 15.56
N SER A 148 13.75 7.32 15.27
CA SER A 148 14.52 8.52 15.62
C SER A 148 14.09 9.76 14.85
N GLN A 149 13.64 9.60 13.60
CA GLN A 149 13.09 10.69 12.79
C GLN A 149 11.66 11.01 13.21
N ILE A 150 10.85 10.04 13.64
CA ILE A 150 9.53 10.29 14.24
C ILE A 150 9.67 11.23 15.43
N ARG A 151 10.65 10.97 16.31
CA ARG A 151 11.00 11.89 17.41
C ARG A 151 11.31 13.30 16.90
N ASP A 152 12.13 13.42 15.86
CA ASP A 152 12.52 14.73 15.32
C ASP A 152 11.32 15.48 14.72
N VAL A 153 10.41 14.77 14.04
CA VAL A 153 9.15 15.34 13.52
C VAL A 153 8.23 15.74 14.67
N LEU A 154 8.03 14.90 15.68
CA LEU A 154 7.23 15.28 16.86
C LEU A 154 7.80 16.52 17.56
N ALA A 155 9.13 16.63 17.68
CA ALA A 155 9.77 17.74 18.37
C ALA A 155 9.88 19.04 17.55
N THR A 156 9.86 18.96 16.21
CA THR A 156 10.20 20.12 15.35
C THR A 156 9.30 20.33 14.14
N GLN A 157 8.45 19.36 13.79
CA GLN A 157 7.71 19.26 12.52
C GLN A 157 8.60 19.28 11.27
N THR A 158 9.87 18.87 11.40
CA THR A 158 10.81 18.85 10.29
C THR A 158 11.61 17.56 10.21
N ILE A 159 12.15 17.29 9.03
CA ILE A 159 13.05 16.17 8.74
C ILE A 159 14.26 16.65 7.94
N ALA A 160 15.44 16.11 8.25
CA ALA A 160 16.63 16.26 7.43
C ALA A 160 16.66 15.19 6.32
N MET A 161 16.79 15.60 5.06
CA MET A 161 16.78 14.70 3.91
C MET A 161 17.62 15.23 2.74
N GLU A 162 18.16 14.32 1.94
CA GLU A 162 18.80 14.64 0.66
C GLU A 162 17.82 14.48 -0.49
N LYS A 163 17.87 15.42 -1.44
CA LYS A 163 17.04 15.36 -2.65
C LYS A 163 17.45 14.17 -3.52
N GLN A 164 16.47 13.42 -3.99
CA GLN A 164 16.66 12.24 -4.84
C GLN A 164 16.51 12.61 -6.32
N LYS A 165 16.99 11.74 -7.21
CA LYS A 165 16.71 11.86 -8.64
C LYS A 165 15.24 11.53 -8.93
N VAL A 166 14.68 12.06 -10.01
CA VAL A 166 13.32 11.69 -10.44
C VAL A 166 13.40 10.77 -11.65
N ARG A 167 12.81 9.58 -11.55
CA ARG A 167 12.56 8.70 -12.69
C ARG A 167 11.09 8.77 -13.05
N LYS A 168 10.79 9.10 -14.30
CA LYS A 168 9.45 8.99 -14.84
C LYS A 168 9.17 7.55 -15.27
N ILE A 169 8.10 6.96 -14.76
CA ILE A 169 7.57 5.68 -15.22
C ILE A 169 6.36 6.01 -16.10
N GLN A 170 6.58 6.02 -17.41
CA GLN A 170 5.58 6.32 -18.43
C GLN A 170 4.90 5.02 -18.86
N VAL A 171 3.63 4.85 -18.50
CA VAL A 171 2.81 3.67 -18.86
C VAL A 171 1.70 4.12 -19.81
N ASP A 172 1.90 3.87 -21.11
CA ASP A 172 1.01 4.33 -22.18
C ASP A 172 0.11 3.20 -22.69
N GLY A 173 -1.07 3.53 -23.22
CA GLY A 173 -2.05 2.57 -23.73
C GLY A 173 -3.14 2.19 -22.71
N GLU A 174 -4.00 1.25 -23.10
CA GLU A 174 -5.11 0.75 -22.29
C GLU A 174 -4.76 -0.62 -21.68
N LEU A 175 -5.21 -0.86 -20.44
CA LEU A 175 -5.05 -2.15 -19.77
C LEU A 175 -5.93 -3.21 -20.43
N GLY A 176 -5.35 -4.39 -20.65
CA GLY A 176 -6.10 -5.57 -21.08
C GLY A 176 -7.10 -6.05 -20.04
N GLU A 177 -8.02 -6.92 -20.45
CA GLU A 177 -8.93 -7.60 -19.55
C GLU A 177 -8.16 -8.38 -18.48
N GLY A 178 -8.63 -8.37 -17.23
CA GLY A 178 -7.98 -9.07 -16.11
C GLY A 178 -6.81 -8.31 -15.48
N VAL A 179 -6.27 -7.28 -16.15
CA VAL A 179 -5.12 -6.50 -15.69
C VAL A 179 -5.59 -5.32 -14.83
N GLU A 180 -4.94 -5.12 -13.69
CA GLU A 180 -5.22 -4.05 -12.74
C GLU A 180 -3.95 -3.27 -12.35
N ALA A 181 -4.11 -2.22 -11.54
CA ALA A 181 -3.01 -1.42 -11.01
C ALA A 181 -1.93 -2.26 -10.30
N LYS A 182 -2.33 -3.37 -9.65
CA LYS A 182 -1.40 -4.31 -9.00
C LYS A 182 -0.46 -4.97 -10.01
N ASP A 183 -0.97 -5.32 -11.18
CA ASP A 183 -0.20 -5.95 -12.25
C ASP A 183 0.80 -4.96 -12.86
N ILE A 184 0.39 -3.70 -13.05
CA ILE A 184 1.28 -2.61 -13.50
C ILE A 184 2.49 -2.48 -12.57
N ILE A 185 2.27 -2.39 -11.25
CA ILE A 185 3.38 -2.18 -10.31
C ILE A 185 4.24 -3.42 -10.12
N LEU A 186 3.66 -4.62 -10.14
CA LEU A 186 4.45 -5.86 -10.15
C LEU A 186 5.30 -5.96 -11.42
N GLU A 187 4.78 -5.57 -12.58
CA GLU A 187 5.54 -5.53 -13.83
C GLU A 187 6.70 -4.52 -13.77
N ILE A 188 6.46 -3.32 -13.23
CA ILE A 188 7.50 -2.32 -13.01
C ILE A 188 8.62 -2.89 -12.12
N ILE A 189 8.27 -3.55 -11.01
CA ILE A 189 9.25 -4.14 -10.09
C ILE A 189 9.95 -5.33 -10.74
N ARG A 190 9.26 -6.14 -11.55
CA ARG A 190 9.86 -7.24 -12.33
C ARG A 190 10.91 -6.72 -13.31
N ARG A 191 10.59 -5.68 -14.09
CA ARG A 191 11.48 -5.11 -15.11
C ARG A 191 12.70 -4.41 -14.48
N LEU A 192 12.48 -3.60 -13.46
CA LEU A 192 13.54 -2.78 -12.85
C LEU A 192 14.30 -3.51 -11.73
N GLY A 193 13.69 -4.54 -11.14
CA GLY A 193 14.16 -5.22 -9.94
C GLY A 193 13.87 -4.45 -8.65
N THR A 194 14.05 -5.12 -7.52
CA THR A 194 13.82 -4.59 -6.16
C THR A 194 14.79 -3.47 -5.76
N GLU A 195 15.90 -3.31 -6.48
CA GLU A 195 16.87 -2.23 -6.30
C GLU A 195 16.77 -1.16 -7.39
N GLY A 196 15.82 -1.28 -8.31
CA GLY A 196 15.70 -0.40 -9.47
C GLY A 196 15.57 1.08 -9.10
N GLY A 197 14.89 1.36 -7.99
CA GLY A 197 14.59 2.72 -7.52
C GLY A 197 15.60 3.31 -6.55
N VAL A 198 16.69 2.62 -6.23
CA VAL A 198 17.71 3.13 -5.30
C VAL A 198 18.26 4.46 -5.80
N GLY A 199 18.12 5.51 -5.00
CA GLY A 199 18.53 6.89 -5.35
C GLY A 199 17.49 7.68 -6.16
N TYR A 200 16.29 7.13 -6.37
CA TYR A 200 15.21 7.74 -7.12
C TYR A 200 13.92 7.90 -6.28
N VAL A 201 13.13 8.89 -6.68
CA VAL A 201 11.67 8.89 -6.53
C VAL A 201 11.05 8.61 -7.90
N TYR A 202 9.88 7.99 -7.91
CA TYR A 202 9.15 7.69 -9.14
C TYR A 202 8.01 8.69 -9.37
N GLU A 203 7.95 9.23 -10.58
CA GLU A 203 6.75 9.89 -11.10
C GLU A 203 6.03 8.92 -12.03
N TYR A 204 4.85 8.45 -11.65
CA TYR A 204 4.01 7.60 -12.49
C TYR A 204 3.13 8.47 -13.39
N ALA A 205 3.15 8.19 -14.68
CA ALA A 205 2.47 8.97 -15.70
C ALA A 205 2.06 8.09 -16.89
N GLY A 206 1.27 8.66 -17.81
CA GLY A 206 0.81 7.99 -19.01
C GLY A 206 -0.65 7.56 -18.90
N GLU A 207 -1.23 7.28 -20.06
CA GLU A 207 -2.67 7.03 -20.23
C GLU A 207 -3.20 5.96 -19.28
N ALA A 208 -2.45 4.86 -19.09
CA ALA A 208 -2.86 3.78 -18.21
C ALA A 208 -2.94 4.21 -16.75
N ILE A 209 -2.03 5.09 -16.29
CA ILE A 209 -2.02 5.61 -14.91
C ILE A 209 -3.13 6.65 -14.72
N GLU A 210 -3.32 7.53 -15.70
CA GLU A 210 -4.34 8.58 -15.68
C GLU A 210 -5.76 8.00 -15.66
N ASN A 211 -5.98 6.89 -16.37
CA ASN A 211 -7.26 6.19 -16.41
C ASN A 211 -7.58 5.37 -15.14
N LEU A 212 -6.65 5.24 -14.19
CA LEU A 212 -6.93 4.59 -12.91
C LEU A 212 -7.72 5.53 -11.99
N GLY A 213 -8.67 4.95 -11.25
CA GLY A 213 -9.21 5.58 -10.04
C GLY A 213 -8.12 5.76 -8.95
N MET A 214 -8.43 6.55 -7.93
CA MET A 214 -7.49 6.86 -6.85
C MET A 214 -6.98 5.61 -6.13
N GLU A 215 -7.79 4.57 -5.99
CA GLU A 215 -7.39 3.31 -5.37
C GLU A 215 -6.29 2.60 -6.16
N GLY A 216 -6.39 2.56 -7.49
CA GLY A 216 -5.35 1.99 -8.33
C GLY A 216 -4.04 2.77 -8.23
N ARG A 217 -4.13 4.11 -8.27
CA ARG A 217 -2.96 5.00 -8.09
C ARG A 217 -2.30 4.79 -6.73
N MET A 218 -3.11 4.63 -5.68
CA MET A 218 -2.63 4.32 -4.34
C MET A 218 -1.93 2.95 -4.28
N SER A 219 -2.44 1.91 -4.94
CA SER A 219 -1.76 0.60 -5.02
C SER A 219 -0.38 0.70 -5.69
N ILE A 220 -0.27 1.48 -6.77
CA ILE A 220 1.00 1.70 -7.48
C ILE A 220 1.99 2.47 -6.58
N CYS A 221 1.56 3.59 -6.01
CA CYS A 221 2.41 4.40 -5.16
C CYS A 221 2.84 3.64 -3.89
N ASN A 222 1.95 2.82 -3.30
CA ASN A 222 2.25 1.94 -2.17
C ASN A 222 3.48 1.08 -2.44
N MET A 223 3.49 0.35 -3.56
CA MET A 223 4.54 -0.61 -3.89
C MET A 223 5.81 -0.02 -4.50
N SER A 224 5.93 1.31 -4.58
CA SER A 224 7.17 1.98 -5.03
C SER A 224 8.39 1.55 -4.19
N ILE A 225 8.18 1.29 -2.90
CA ILE A 225 9.24 0.91 -1.97
C ILE A 225 9.73 -0.52 -2.20
N GLU A 226 8.87 -1.43 -2.68
CA GLU A 226 9.27 -2.77 -3.11
C GLU A 226 10.16 -2.77 -4.35
N GLY A 227 10.04 -1.73 -5.20
CA GLY A 227 10.96 -1.43 -6.30
C GLY A 227 12.22 -0.67 -5.86
N GLY A 228 12.38 -0.38 -4.57
CA GLY A 228 13.52 0.32 -3.98
C GLY A 228 13.49 1.85 -4.09
N ALA A 229 12.41 2.43 -4.63
CA ALA A 229 12.26 3.87 -4.72
C ALA A 229 11.97 4.49 -3.35
N ARG A 230 12.46 5.71 -3.12
CA ARG A 230 12.25 6.41 -1.84
C ARG A 230 10.79 6.81 -1.63
N ALA A 231 10.11 7.13 -2.72
CA ALA A 231 8.70 7.49 -2.80
C ALA A 231 8.24 7.29 -4.26
N GLY A 232 6.94 7.26 -4.48
CA GLY A 232 6.33 7.36 -5.81
C GLY A 232 5.11 8.26 -5.77
N TYR A 233 4.86 9.01 -6.84
CA TYR A 233 3.73 9.94 -6.92
C TYR A 233 3.08 9.98 -8.29
N VAL A 234 1.81 10.41 -8.31
CA VAL A 234 1.04 10.73 -9.52
C VAL A 234 0.71 12.22 -9.46
N ASN A 235 0.78 12.92 -10.59
CA ASN A 235 0.35 14.31 -10.65
C ASN A 235 -1.15 14.41 -10.36
N PRO A 236 -1.61 15.33 -9.49
CA PRO A 236 -3.04 15.45 -9.22
C PRO A 236 -3.78 15.92 -10.48
N ASP A 237 -5.00 15.47 -10.63
CA ASP A 237 -5.90 15.76 -11.75
C ASP A 237 -7.35 15.71 -11.29
N GLU A 238 -8.31 15.72 -12.22
CA GLU A 238 -9.73 15.74 -11.87
C GLU A 238 -10.16 14.53 -11.03
N THR A 239 -9.64 13.33 -11.30
CA THR A 239 -9.89 12.14 -10.45
C THR A 239 -9.42 12.35 -9.01
N THR A 240 -8.31 13.08 -8.83
CA THR A 240 -7.82 13.45 -7.49
C THR A 240 -8.72 14.49 -6.84
N TYR A 241 -9.18 15.47 -7.60
CA TYR A 241 -10.02 16.55 -7.10
C TYR A 241 -11.43 16.08 -6.73
N GLU A 242 -12.05 15.25 -7.57
CA GLU A 242 -13.35 14.61 -7.31
C GLU A 242 -13.32 13.77 -6.04
N TRP A 243 -12.23 13.00 -5.82
CA TRP A 243 -12.05 12.26 -4.57
C TRP A 243 -12.04 13.19 -3.36
N LEU A 244 -11.20 14.23 -3.41
CA LEU A 244 -11.07 15.17 -2.29
C LEU A 244 -12.38 15.88 -2.01
N GLU A 245 -13.06 16.37 -3.05
CA GLU A 245 -14.37 17.03 -2.92
C GLU A 245 -15.37 16.13 -2.20
N ALA A 246 -15.38 14.83 -2.49
CA ALA A 246 -16.30 13.87 -1.88
C ALA A 246 -16.00 13.51 -0.41
N THR A 247 -14.82 13.85 0.13
CA THR A 247 -14.49 13.55 1.53
C THR A 247 -15.26 14.44 2.51
N ASP A 248 -15.57 13.92 3.70
CA ASP A 248 -16.34 14.64 4.73
C ASP A 248 -15.78 16.04 5.00
N TYR A 249 -14.45 16.17 5.10
CA TYR A 249 -13.79 17.45 5.35
C TYR A 249 -14.16 18.52 4.31
N PHE A 250 -14.13 18.18 3.02
CA PHE A 250 -14.43 19.14 1.95
C PHE A 250 -15.94 19.30 1.69
N GLN A 251 -16.75 18.28 2.00
CA GLN A 251 -18.21 18.42 2.02
C GLN A 251 -18.69 19.37 3.13
N GLU A 252 -18.02 19.37 4.29
CA GLU A 252 -18.29 20.29 5.40
C GLU A 252 -17.66 21.67 5.18
N HIS A 253 -16.58 21.75 4.40
CA HIS A 253 -15.81 22.97 4.12
C HIS A 253 -15.60 23.20 2.61
N PRO A 254 -16.67 23.42 1.82
CA PRO A 254 -16.55 23.58 0.36
C PRO A 254 -15.69 24.80 -0.03
N GLU A 255 -15.68 25.85 0.78
CA GLU A 255 -14.83 27.02 0.53
C GLU A 255 -13.33 26.69 0.62
N LYS A 256 -12.96 25.68 1.41
CA LYS A 256 -11.57 25.21 1.50
C LYS A 256 -11.16 24.44 0.27
N PHE A 257 -12.09 23.72 -0.35
CA PHE A 257 -11.83 23.06 -1.62
C PHE A 257 -11.53 24.10 -2.71
N ASP A 258 -12.39 25.11 -2.84
CA ASP A 258 -12.21 26.21 -3.80
C ASP A 258 -10.90 26.99 -3.58
N GLU A 259 -10.49 27.17 -2.31
CA GLU A 259 -9.23 27.81 -1.95
C GLU A 259 -8.00 26.97 -2.38
N LEU A 260 -8.07 25.65 -2.23
CA LEU A 260 -6.92 24.75 -2.41
C LEU A 260 -6.79 24.18 -3.82
N LYS A 261 -7.88 24.01 -4.59
CA LYS A 261 -7.83 23.45 -5.95
C LYS A 261 -6.83 24.19 -6.86
N PRO A 262 -6.79 25.54 -6.92
CA PRO A 262 -5.79 26.25 -7.71
C PRO A 262 -4.35 25.97 -7.27
N TYR A 263 -4.13 25.77 -5.96
CA TYR A 263 -2.82 25.39 -5.45
C TYR A 263 -2.43 23.98 -5.90
N TRP A 264 -3.36 23.03 -5.84
CA TRP A 264 -3.12 21.64 -6.28
C TRP A 264 -2.86 21.54 -7.79
N GLU A 265 -3.53 22.35 -8.60
CA GLU A 265 -3.25 22.45 -10.03
C GLU A 265 -1.84 23.01 -10.28
N SER A 266 -1.41 23.99 -9.47
CA SER A 266 -0.10 24.64 -9.61
C SER A 266 1.11 23.75 -9.27
N ILE A 267 0.91 22.68 -8.49
CA ILE A 267 2.02 21.79 -8.06
C ILE A 267 2.30 20.65 -9.02
N ARG A 268 1.46 20.41 -10.03
CA ARG A 268 1.70 19.40 -11.07
C ARG A 268 3.05 19.66 -11.76
N SER A 269 3.70 18.61 -12.23
CA SER A 269 4.86 18.72 -13.14
C SER A 269 4.48 19.55 -14.36
N ASP A 270 5.38 20.44 -14.78
CA ASP A 270 5.16 21.26 -15.99
C ASP A 270 5.26 20.40 -17.26
N ASP A 271 4.63 20.85 -18.35
CA ASP A 271 4.69 20.17 -19.66
C ASP A 271 6.12 20.03 -20.20
N ASP A 272 7.03 20.92 -19.77
CA ASP A 272 8.46 20.93 -20.11
C ASP A 272 9.36 20.40 -18.97
N ALA A 273 8.81 19.65 -18.01
CA ALA A 273 9.57 19.05 -16.93
C ALA A 273 10.70 18.13 -17.45
N GLU A 274 11.88 18.26 -16.85
CA GLU A 274 13.05 17.43 -17.15
C GLU A 274 13.20 16.36 -16.07
N TYR A 275 13.43 15.11 -16.49
CA TYR A 275 13.59 13.96 -15.59
C TYR A 275 15.03 13.43 -15.66
N ASP A 276 15.50 12.86 -14.55
CA ASP A 276 16.83 12.24 -14.50
C ASP A 276 16.87 10.90 -15.24
N ASP A 277 15.72 10.25 -15.39
CA ASP A 277 15.53 9.00 -16.13
C ASP A 277 14.07 8.84 -16.57
N VAL A 278 13.83 8.11 -17.67
CA VAL A 278 12.48 7.81 -18.18
C VAL A 278 12.41 6.34 -18.59
N VAL A 279 11.46 5.61 -18.01
CA VAL A 279 11.16 4.22 -18.34
C VAL A 279 9.79 4.17 -19.01
N HIS A 280 9.73 3.53 -20.17
CA HIS A 280 8.49 3.36 -20.94
C HIS A 280 7.96 1.93 -20.81
N ILE A 281 6.65 1.80 -20.62
CA ILE A 281 5.92 0.54 -20.54
C ILE A 281 4.66 0.68 -21.41
N ASP A 282 4.38 -0.31 -22.25
CA ASP A 282 3.13 -0.42 -22.99
C ASP A 282 2.12 -1.22 -22.16
N ALA A 283 1.01 -0.58 -21.77
CA ALA A 283 -0.04 -1.17 -20.96
C ALA A 283 -0.79 -2.30 -21.68
N SER A 284 -0.83 -2.26 -23.02
CA SER A 284 -1.53 -3.25 -23.83
C SER A 284 -0.77 -4.58 -23.94
N GLU A 285 0.51 -4.58 -23.59
CA GLU A 285 1.34 -5.78 -23.50
C GLU A 285 1.30 -6.44 -22.11
N LEU A 286 0.57 -5.86 -21.16
CA LEU A 286 0.47 -6.40 -19.80
C LEU A 286 -0.50 -7.57 -19.75
N ASP A 287 -0.11 -8.59 -18.99
CA ASP A 287 -0.90 -9.75 -18.62
C ASP A 287 -1.13 -9.70 -17.09
N PRO A 288 -2.13 -10.40 -16.51
CA PRO A 288 -2.20 -10.56 -15.07
C PRO A 288 -0.86 -11.10 -14.53
N VAL A 289 -0.31 -10.45 -13.50
CA VAL A 289 1.03 -10.73 -12.99
C VAL A 289 0.94 -11.48 -11.67
N VAL A 290 1.78 -12.50 -11.53
CA VAL A 290 1.87 -13.34 -10.35
C VAL A 290 3.32 -13.57 -9.95
N THR A 291 3.60 -13.63 -8.64
CA THR A 291 4.95 -13.93 -8.16
C THR A 291 5.23 -15.43 -8.07
N TRP A 292 6.32 -15.89 -8.68
CA TRP A 292 6.80 -17.27 -8.57
C TRP A 292 7.86 -17.45 -7.48
N GLY A 293 8.43 -16.34 -6.97
CA GLY A 293 9.52 -16.35 -6.00
C GLY A 293 9.18 -15.72 -4.66
N THR A 294 10.19 -15.34 -3.89
CA THR A 294 10.09 -14.82 -2.51
C THR A 294 10.29 -13.31 -2.40
N THR A 295 10.24 -12.62 -3.53
CA THR A 295 10.27 -11.15 -3.58
C THR A 295 9.29 -10.64 -4.65
N PRO A 296 8.77 -9.42 -4.53
CA PRO A 296 7.89 -8.83 -5.55
C PRO A 296 8.55 -8.68 -6.93
N GLY A 297 9.89 -8.65 -7.01
CA GLY A 297 10.62 -8.61 -8.27
C GLY A 297 10.73 -9.96 -8.99
N GLN A 298 10.30 -11.05 -8.35
CA GLN A 298 10.19 -12.38 -8.96
C GLN A 298 8.75 -12.63 -9.42
N GLY A 299 8.26 -11.72 -10.26
CA GLY A 299 6.98 -11.81 -10.96
C GLY A 299 7.11 -12.35 -12.39
N ILE A 300 6.01 -12.85 -12.95
CA ILE A 300 5.83 -13.21 -14.36
C ILE A 300 4.36 -12.95 -14.76
N GLY A 301 4.09 -12.79 -16.06
CA GLY A 301 2.71 -12.90 -16.54
C GLY A 301 2.18 -14.30 -16.25
N ILE A 302 0.87 -14.46 -16.05
CA ILE A 302 0.32 -15.74 -15.59
C ILE A 302 0.67 -16.92 -16.53
N HIS A 303 0.75 -16.68 -17.83
CA HIS A 303 1.12 -17.70 -18.82
C HIS A 303 2.61 -17.71 -19.21
N ASP A 304 3.41 -16.81 -18.64
CA ASP A 304 4.85 -16.80 -18.88
C ASP A 304 5.52 -17.96 -18.11
N PRO A 305 6.57 -18.58 -18.68
CA PRO A 305 7.31 -19.63 -17.98
C PRO A 305 8.20 -19.04 -16.87
N ILE A 306 8.30 -19.75 -15.75
CA ILE A 306 9.25 -19.49 -14.67
C ILE A 306 10.69 -19.60 -15.23
N PRO A 307 11.55 -18.60 -15.01
CA PRO A 307 12.87 -18.58 -15.63
C PRO A 307 13.80 -19.65 -15.04
N ALA A 308 14.65 -20.24 -15.87
CA ALA A 308 15.76 -21.04 -15.37
C ALA A 308 16.77 -20.12 -14.67
N PRO A 309 17.32 -20.52 -13.50
CA PRO A 309 18.34 -19.72 -12.82
C PRO A 309 19.54 -19.37 -13.71
N GLU A 310 19.89 -20.23 -14.66
CA GLU A 310 20.99 -20.05 -15.61
C GLU A 310 20.75 -18.92 -16.63
N ASP A 311 19.48 -18.56 -16.88
CA ASP A 311 19.10 -17.46 -17.79
C ASP A 311 19.10 -16.08 -17.09
N LEU A 312 19.23 -16.07 -15.76
CA LEU A 312 19.31 -14.85 -14.96
C LEU A 312 20.76 -14.39 -14.80
N ALA A 313 20.93 -13.09 -14.56
CA ALA A 313 22.24 -12.50 -14.27
C ALA A 313 22.93 -13.23 -13.10
N ASP A 314 24.26 -13.41 -13.17
CA ASP A 314 25.07 -14.18 -12.21
C ASP A 314 24.73 -13.91 -10.74
N GLY A 315 24.51 -12.64 -10.36
CA GLY A 315 24.19 -12.24 -8.99
C GLY A 315 22.78 -12.62 -8.50
N LYS A 316 21.88 -13.04 -9.39
CA LYS A 316 20.49 -13.41 -9.09
C LYS A 316 20.23 -14.92 -9.08
N GLN A 317 21.14 -15.73 -9.63
CA GLN A 317 20.90 -17.15 -9.85
C GLN A 317 20.70 -17.94 -8.54
N ASP A 318 21.52 -17.69 -7.53
CA ASP A 318 21.40 -18.39 -6.24
C ASP A 318 20.12 -18.00 -5.49
N THR A 319 19.70 -16.74 -5.58
CA THR A 319 18.43 -16.27 -5.02
C THR A 319 17.25 -16.93 -5.76
N ALA A 320 17.33 -17.08 -7.09
CA ALA A 320 16.32 -17.77 -7.87
C ALA A 320 16.21 -19.25 -7.47
N ARG A 321 17.34 -19.97 -7.33
CA ARG A 321 17.34 -21.38 -6.89
C ARG A 321 16.67 -21.55 -5.52
N ARG A 322 17.02 -20.70 -4.56
CA ARG A 322 16.40 -20.74 -3.21
C ARG A 322 14.91 -20.40 -3.24
N ALA A 323 14.52 -19.43 -4.09
CA ALA A 323 13.12 -19.08 -4.25
C ALA A 323 12.32 -20.24 -4.86
N GLN A 324 12.83 -20.87 -5.92
CA GLN A 324 12.22 -22.06 -6.55
C GLN A 324 12.10 -23.23 -5.57
N GLU A 325 13.13 -23.51 -4.80
CA GLU A 325 13.11 -24.55 -3.76
C GLU A 325 12.05 -24.26 -2.68
N HIS A 326 11.99 -23.01 -2.18
CA HIS A 326 11.02 -22.61 -1.17
C HIS A 326 9.58 -22.64 -1.72
N MET A 327 9.36 -22.12 -2.92
CA MET A 327 8.05 -22.04 -3.55
C MET A 327 7.61 -23.39 -4.16
N ARG A 328 8.52 -24.37 -4.28
CA ARG A 328 8.27 -25.69 -4.88
C ARG A 328 7.84 -25.62 -6.34
N VAL A 329 8.54 -24.81 -7.13
CA VAL A 329 8.28 -24.61 -8.56
C VAL A 329 9.53 -24.92 -9.40
N GLU A 330 9.35 -25.41 -10.61
CA GLU A 330 10.43 -25.76 -11.54
C GLU A 330 10.53 -24.78 -12.73
N PRO A 331 11.73 -24.57 -13.28
CA PRO A 331 11.90 -23.77 -14.50
C PRO A 331 11.07 -24.30 -15.68
N GLY A 332 10.41 -23.39 -16.40
CA GLY A 332 9.58 -23.70 -17.56
C GLY A 332 8.11 -23.99 -17.25
N GLU A 333 7.74 -24.21 -15.98
CA GLU A 333 6.35 -24.23 -15.53
C GLU A 333 5.74 -22.82 -15.55
N THR A 334 4.41 -22.73 -15.60
CA THR A 334 3.66 -21.49 -15.34
C THR A 334 3.22 -21.48 -13.87
N MET A 335 2.79 -20.32 -13.38
CA MET A 335 2.15 -20.25 -12.06
C MET A 335 0.66 -20.62 -12.12
N GLU A 336 0.05 -20.65 -13.30
CA GLU A 336 -1.30 -21.21 -13.51
C GLU A 336 -1.36 -22.68 -13.04
N GLY A 337 -2.34 -23.01 -12.20
CA GLY A 337 -2.50 -24.32 -11.57
C GLY A 337 -1.65 -24.54 -10.30
N TYR A 338 -1.00 -23.50 -9.77
CA TYR A 338 -0.27 -23.61 -8.52
C TYR A 338 -1.24 -23.72 -7.33
N ASP A 339 -1.25 -24.87 -6.64
CA ASP A 339 -2.13 -25.14 -5.49
C ASP A 339 -1.95 -24.10 -4.37
N ILE A 340 -3.08 -23.69 -3.78
CA ILE A 340 -3.11 -22.82 -2.60
C ILE A 340 -3.87 -23.47 -1.44
N ASP A 341 -3.47 -23.12 -0.22
CA ASP A 341 -4.15 -23.49 1.02
C ASP A 341 -4.93 -22.30 1.62
N VAL A 342 -4.49 -21.08 1.31
CA VAL A 342 -5.01 -19.83 1.88
C VAL A 342 -5.24 -18.78 0.79
N ALA A 343 -6.35 -18.05 0.88
CA ALA A 343 -6.58 -16.85 0.06
C ALA A 343 -6.77 -15.63 0.97
N PHE A 344 -5.90 -14.62 0.82
CA PHE A 344 -5.90 -13.40 1.62
C PHE A 344 -6.21 -12.18 0.75
N LEU A 345 -7.44 -11.66 0.89
CA LEU A 345 -7.88 -10.41 0.29
C LEU A 345 -7.85 -9.28 1.34
N GLY A 346 -6.87 -8.39 1.26
CA GLY A 346 -6.70 -7.29 2.20
C GLY A 346 -5.40 -6.49 2.01
N SER A 347 -4.90 -5.92 3.11
CA SER A 347 -3.73 -5.01 3.21
C SER A 347 -3.96 -3.56 2.72
N CYS A 348 -3.06 -2.64 3.13
CA CYS A 348 -3.04 -1.26 2.63
C CYS A 348 -2.94 -1.13 1.10
N THR A 349 -2.54 -2.19 0.40
CA THR A 349 -2.38 -2.18 -1.05
C THR A 349 -3.73 -2.27 -1.75
N ASN A 350 -4.63 -3.16 -1.28
CA ASN A 350 -5.82 -3.59 -2.02
C ASN A 350 -7.03 -3.95 -1.14
N ALA A 351 -7.22 -3.25 -0.01
CA ALA A 351 -8.35 -3.46 0.91
C ALA A 351 -9.41 -2.35 0.85
N ARG A 352 -9.51 -1.63 -0.27
CA ARG A 352 -10.43 -0.50 -0.42
C ARG A 352 -11.75 -0.97 -1.03
N LEU A 353 -12.80 -0.16 -0.92
CA LEU A 353 -14.14 -0.57 -1.34
C LEU A 353 -14.21 -1.04 -2.81
N PRO A 354 -13.60 -0.35 -3.81
CA PRO A 354 -13.59 -0.88 -5.18
C PRO A 354 -12.81 -2.19 -5.35
N ASP A 355 -11.76 -2.44 -4.54
CA ASP A 355 -11.05 -3.73 -4.58
C ASP A 355 -11.99 -4.87 -4.14
N LEU A 356 -12.74 -4.64 -3.05
CA LEU A 356 -13.73 -5.59 -2.55
C LEU A 356 -14.86 -5.81 -3.56
N ARG A 357 -15.36 -4.75 -4.20
CA ARG A 357 -16.39 -4.86 -5.27
C ARG A 357 -15.89 -5.71 -6.44
N ARG A 358 -14.66 -5.48 -6.91
CA ARG A 358 -14.10 -6.25 -8.05
C ARG A 358 -13.91 -7.72 -7.69
N ALA A 359 -13.41 -8.02 -6.49
CA ALA A 359 -13.32 -9.39 -6.01
C ALA A 359 -14.71 -10.04 -5.85
N ALA A 360 -15.70 -9.32 -5.31
CA ALA A 360 -17.06 -9.83 -5.12
C ALA A 360 -17.73 -10.26 -6.45
N ARG A 361 -17.45 -9.58 -7.57
CA ARG A 361 -17.95 -9.99 -8.91
C ARG A 361 -17.45 -11.35 -9.37
N ILE A 362 -16.31 -11.79 -8.85
CA ILE A 362 -15.76 -13.13 -9.07
C ILE A 362 -16.33 -14.13 -8.06
N VAL A 363 -16.60 -13.70 -6.83
CA VAL A 363 -17.08 -14.57 -5.75
C VAL A 363 -18.58 -14.86 -5.83
N GLU A 364 -19.40 -13.92 -6.32
CA GLU A 364 -20.85 -14.00 -6.28
C GLU A 364 -21.40 -15.29 -6.94
N GLY A 365 -22.20 -16.04 -6.17
CA GLY A 365 -22.81 -17.30 -6.61
C GLY A 365 -21.84 -18.49 -6.72
N ARG A 366 -20.61 -18.35 -6.22
CA ARG A 366 -19.60 -19.41 -6.15
C ARG A 366 -19.25 -19.73 -4.70
N GLU A 367 -18.58 -20.85 -4.48
CA GLU A 367 -18.11 -21.29 -3.17
C GLU A 367 -16.58 -21.40 -3.20
N VAL A 368 -15.94 -21.03 -2.09
CA VAL A 368 -14.51 -21.25 -1.85
C VAL A 368 -14.23 -22.75 -1.91
N ALA A 369 -13.09 -23.13 -2.49
CA ALA A 369 -12.71 -24.54 -2.61
C ALA A 369 -12.61 -25.21 -1.23
N ASP A 370 -13.03 -26.48 -1.13
CA ASP A 370 -13.21 -27.20 0.14
C ASP A 370 -11.97 -27.20 1.05
N ASP A 371 -10.77 -27.20 0.46
CA ASP A 371 -9.48 -27.26 1.16
C ASP A 371 -8.80 -25.88 1.30
N VAL A 372 -9.47 -24.79 0.90
CA VAL A 372 -8.93 -23.42 0.99
C VAL A 372 -9.52 -22.64 2.14
N ARG A 373 -8.65 -22.05 2.97
CA ARG A 373 -9.03 -21.04 3.96
C ARG A 373 -8.99 -19.64 3.33
N ALA A 374 -10.14 -19.10 2.97
CA ALA A 374 -10.23 -17.76 2.39
C ALA A 374 -10.64 -16.70 3.44
N MET A 375 -10.03 -15.52 3.39
CA MET A 375 -10.37 -14.40 4.27
C MET A 375 -10.37 -13.06 3.54
N VAL A 376 -11.23 -12.16 4.00
CA VAL A 376 -11.36 -10.80 3.49
C VAL A 376 -11.28 -9.79 4.63
N VAL A 377 -10.36 -8.83 4.50
CA VAL A 377 -10.04 -7.83 5.52
C VAL A 377 -10.19 -6.42 4.94
N PRO A 378 -11.23 -5.67 5.33
CA PRO A 378 -11.38 -4.27 4.91
C PRO A 378 -10.26 -3.37 5.42
N GLY A 379 -9.90 -2.34 4.65
CA GLY A 379 -8.79 -1.45 4.97
C GLY A 379 -9.10 -0.45 6.10
N SER A 380 -10.36 -0.17 6.37
CA SER A 380 -10.83 0.69 7.46
C SER A 380 -12.25 0.30 7.89
N GLN A 381 -12.68 0.81 9.05
CA GLN A 381 -14.05 0.70 9.52
C GLN A 381 -15.04 1.36 8.56
N ARG A 382 -14.64 2.43 7.85
CA ARG A 382 -15.46 3.06 6.81
C ARG A 382 -15.65 2.14 5.60
N VAL A 383 -14.57 1.52 5.10
CA VAL A 383 -14.69 0.50 4.04
C VAL A 383 -15.56 -0.66 4.51
N GLN A 384 -15.34 -1.15 5.74
CA GLN A 384 -16.13 -2.25 6.28
C GLN A 384 -17.62 -1.90 6.33
N GLN A 385 -17.96 -0.70 6.78
CA GLN A 385 -19.35 -0.26 6.87
C GLN A 385 -19.97 -0.10 5.48
N ALA A 386 -19.29 0.55 4.54
CA ALA A 386 -19.77 0.70 3.17
C ALA A 386 -19.95 -0.65 2.47
N ALA A 387 -19.03 -1.59 2.66
CA ALA A 387 -19.12 -2.93 2.09
C ALA A 387 -20.29 -3.74 2.68
N LYS A 388 -20.63 -3.54 3.97
CA LYS A 388 -21.83 -4.10 4.58
C LYS A 388 -23.11 -3.50 3.98
N GLU A 389 -23.14 -2.18 3.79
CA GLU A 389 -24.28 -1.48 3.20
C GLU A 389 -24.55 -1.89 1.75
N GLU A 390 -23.52 -2.24 1.00
CA GLU A 390 -23.61 -2.75 -0.37
C GLU A 390 -23.87 -4.26 -0.47
N GLY A 391 -23.98 -4.96 0.66
CA GLY A 391 -24.18 -6.41 0.68
C GLY A 391 -22.95 -7.23 0.28
N LEU A 392 -21.77 -6.61 0.11
CA LEU A 392 -20.53 -7.31 -0.23
C LEU A 392 -20.14 -8.30 0.88
N LYS A 393 -20.38 -7.95 2.15
CA LYS A 393 -20.14 -8.87 3.27
C LYS A 393 -20.88 -10.19 3.08
N ASP A 394 -22.16 -10.11 2.73
CA ASP A 394 -23.00 -11.30 2.58
C ASP A 394 -22.51 -12.15 1.40
N ILE A 395 -22.13 -11.52 0.27
CA ILE A 395 -21.54 -12.22 -0.89
C ILE A 395 -20.29 -13.03 -0.48
N PHE A 396 -19.38 -12.42 0.27
CA PHE A 396 -18.15 -13.10 0.71
C PHE A 396 -18.45 -14.22 1.72
N GLU A 397 -19.30 -13.97 2.73
CA GLU A 397 -19.65 -14.97 3.73
C GLU A 397 -20.43 -16.16 3.14
N GLU A 398 -21.35 -15.90 2.21
CA GLU A 398 -22.11 -16.95 1.50
C GLU A 398 -21.20 -17.85 0.67
N ALA A 399 -20.14 -17.30 0.07
CA ALA A 399 -19.14 -18.09 -0.63
C ALA A 399 -18.17 -18.83 0.30
N GLY A 400 -18.17 -18.54 1.61
CA GLY A 400 -17.29 -19.20 2.58
C GLY A 400 -16.01 -18.43 2.94
N PHE A 401 -15.89 -17.16 2.54
CA PHE A 401 -14.82 -16.30 3.07
C PHE A 401 -15.07 -15.96 4.53
N ASP A 402 -13.99 -15.97 5.31
CA ASP A 402 -13.97 -15.42 6.66
C ASP A 402 -13.92 -13.88 6.60
N TRP A 403 -15.04 -13.23 6.89
CA TRP A 403 -15.14 -11.78 6.92
C TRP A 403 -14.56 -11.20 8.21
N ARG A 404 -13.53 -10.37 8.09
CA ARG A 404 -12.77 -9.83 9.22
C ARG A 404 -13.02 -8.35 9.51
N ASN A 405 -12.54 -7.90 10.66
CA ASN A 405 -12.50 -6.49 11.05
C ASN A 405 -11.30 -5.76 10.45
N ALA A 406 -11.39 -4.43 10.38
CA ALA A 406 -10.37 -3.63 9.74
C ALA A 406 -9.01 -3.68 10.46
N GLY A 407 -7.95 -3.93 9.70
CA GLY A 407 -6.58 -4.04 10.22
C GLY A 407 -5.59 -4.52 9.17
N CYS A 408 -4.29 -4.47 9.50
CA CYS A 408 -3.22 -4.90 8.62
C CYS A 408 -3.23 -6.43 8.41
N SER A 409 -3.62 -7.19 9.44
CA SER A 409 -3.83 -8.65 9.37
C SER A 409 -2.58 -9.40 8.85
N MET A 410 -2.79 -10.41 8.02
CA MET A 410 -1.76 -11.28 7.47
C MET A 410 -0.77 -10.56 6.54
N CYS A 411 -0.97 -9.27 6.20
CA CYS A 411 0.02 -8.49 5.46
C CYS A 411 1.38 -8.43 6.19
N LEU A 412 1.35 -8.37 7.51
CA LEU A 412 2.54 -8.41 8.38
C LEU A 412 2.52 -9.59 9.36
N GLY A 413 1.35 -10.18 9.64
CA GLY A 413 1.24 -11.31 10.57
C GLY A 413 1.64 -10.95 11.99
N MET A 414 1.33 -9.72 12.42
CA MET A 414 1.58 -9.23 13.79
C MET A 414 0.40 -9.44 14.75
N ASN A 415 -0.69 -10.01 14.25
CA ASN A 415 -1.86 -10.42 15.00
C ASN A 415 -2.11 -11.93 14.78
N GLU A 416 -3.29 -12.41 15.13
CA GLU A 416 -3.67 -13.83 15.02
C GLU A 416 -3.74 -14.35 13.57
N ASP A 417 -3.74 -13.47 12.57
CA ASP A 417 -3.87 -13.85 11.16
C ASP A 417 -2.50 -14.21 10.58
N GLN A 418 -2.18 -15.51 10.58
CA GLN A 418 -0.90 -16.05 10.10
C GLN A 418 -1.09 -17.29 9.24
N LEU A 419 -0.07 -17.56 8.41
CA LEU A 419 0.12 -18.86 7.79
C LEU A 419 0.62 -19.87 8.82
N GLU A 420 0.12 -21.10 8.72
CA GLU A 420 0.49 -22.23 9.54
C GLU A 420 1.32 -23.23 8.73
N GLY A 421 2.42 -23.74 9.31
CA GLY A 421 3.24 -24.75 8.64
C GLY A 421 3.73 -24.29 7.27
N ASP A 422 3.54 -25.13 6.25
CA ASP A 422 3.95 -24.89 4.86
C ASP A 422 2.83 -24.41 3.93
N GLU A 423 1.73 -23.86 4.49
CA GLU A 423 0.61 -23.29 3.72
C GLU A 423 1.08 -22.36 2.60
N ALA A 424 0.45 -22.48 1.43
CA ALA A 424 0.60 -21.59 0.29
C ALA A 424 -0.56 -20.58 0.22
N CYS A 425 -0.23 -19.30 0.11
CA CYS A 425 -1.18 -18.21 0.15
C CYS A 425 -1.24 -17.42 -1.16
N ALA A 426 -2.42 -17.34 -1.78
CA ALA A 426 -2.72 -16.30 -2.77
C ALA A 426 -3.05 -15.00 -2.03
N SER A 427 -2.26 -13.95 -2.25
CA SER A 427 -2.30 -12.72 -1.44
C SER A 427 -2.40 -11.46 -2.28
N SER A 428 -3.32 -10.57 -1.92
CA SER A 428 -3.39 -9.23 -2.49
C SER A 428 -2.44 -8.25 -1.81
N SER A 429 -1.58 -8.71 -0.89
CA SER A 429 -0.58 -7.89 -0.19
C SER A 429 0.59 -7.46 -1.09
N ASN A 430 1.55 -6.73 -0.53
CA ASN A 430 2.69 -6.17 -1.25
C ASN A 430 4.02 -6.90 -1.00
N ARG A 431 4.10 -7.83 -0.04
CA ARG A 431 5.36 -8.50 0.32
C ARG A 431 5.16 -10.00 0.53
N ASN A 432 6.03 -10.78 -0.09
CA ASN A 432 6.09 -12.23 0.04
C ASN A 432 7.47 -12.76 0.47
N PHE A 433 8.20 -11.97 1.28
CA PHE A 433 9.43 -12.46 1.89
C PHE A 433 9.14 -13.66 2.81
N VAL A 434 10.06 -14.62 2.86
CA VAL A 434 9.95 -15.79 3.74
C VAL A 434 9.72 -15.37 5.20
N GLY A 435 8.66 -15.88 5.84
CA GLY A 435 8.29 -15.52 7.21
C GLY A 435 7.47 -14.24 7.34
N ARG A 436 7.14 -13.54 6.24
CA ARG A 436 6.41 -12.27 6.29
C ARG A 436 5.00 -12.42 6.86
N GLN A 437 4.33 -13.53 6.56
CA GLN A 437 2.95 -13.80 6.99
C GLN A 437 2.89 -14.75 8.20
N GLY A 438 3.91 -14.72 9.06
CA GLY A 438 4.02 -15.56 10.26
C GLY A 438 4.96 -16.77 10.07
N SER A 439 4.54 -17.78 9.30
CA SER A 439 5.35 -18.98 9.09
C SER A 439 6.53 -18.76 8.13
N LYS A 440 7.71 -19.31 8.48
CA LYS A 440 8.90 -19.37 7.62
C LYS A 440 8.84 -20.48 6.59
N ASP A 441 8.02 -21.49 6.82
CA ASP A 441 7.82 -22.59 5.88
C ASP A 441 6.64 -22.28 4.92
N GLY A 442 5.79 -21.32 5.29
CA GLY A 442 4.68 -20.83 4.47
C GLY A 442 5.17 -20.08 3.23
N ARG A 443 4.38 -20.14 2.16
CA ARG A 443 4.68 -19.63 0.82
C ARG A 443 3.63 -18.58 0.46
N THR A 444 4.04 -17.46 -0.15
CA THR A 444 3.11 -16.39 -0.51
C THR A 444 3.29 -15.99 -1.97
N VAL A 445 2.18 -16.02 -2.69
CA VAL A 445 2.06 -15.64 -4.10
C VAL A 445 1.29 -14.32 -4.16
N LEU A 446 1.92 -13.27 -4.68
CA LEU A 446 1.30 -11.95 -4.82
C LEU A 446 0.61 -11.86 -6.18
N MET A 447 -0.63 -11.37 -6.18
CA MET A 447 -1.42 -11.12 -7.39
C MET A 447 -2.45 -10.01 -7.13
N ASN A 448 -3.24 -9.65 -8.14
CA ASN A 448 -4.33 -8.68 -8.01
C ASN A 448 -5.55 -9.27 -7.26
N PRO A 449 -6.45 -8.43 -6.69
CA PRO A 449 -7.65 -8.87 -5.96
C PRO A 449 -8.55 -9.87 -6.68
N ARG A 450 -8.78 -9.69 -7.99
CA ARG A 450 -9.63 -10.58 -8.78
C ARG A 450 -8.98 -11.96 -8.94
N MET A 451 -7.68 -12.00 -9.14
CA MET A 451 -6.88 -13.23 -9.17
C MET A 451 -6.89 -13.96 -7.83
N VAL A 452 -6.80 -13.24 -6.70
CA VAL A 452 -6.94 -13.86 -5.36
C VAL A 452 -8.32 -14.48 -5.18
N ALA A 453 -9.37 -13.75 -5.60
CA ALA A 453 -10.74 -14.28 -5.56
C ALA A 453 -10.89 -15.52 -6.46
N ALA A 454 -10.35 -15.49 -7.68
CA ALA A 454 -10.35 -16.65 -8.57
C ALA A 454 -9.63 -17.85 -7.95
N ALA A 455 -8.47 -17.62 -7.31
CA ALA A 455 -7.73 -18.67 -6.64
C ALA A 455 -8.48 -19.26 -5.44
N ALA A 456 -9.16 -18.43 -4.66
CA ALA A 456 -9.99 -18.89 -3.54
C ALA A 456 -11.10 -19.85 -3.98
N ILE A 457 -11.73 -19.59 -5.13
CA ILE A 457 -12.82 -20.40 -5.68
C ILE A 457 -12.31 -21.69 -6.32
N THR A 458 -11.15 -21.63 -6.98
CA THR A 458 -10.62 -22.76 -7.78
C THR A 458 -9.71 -23.69 -6.98
N GLY A 459 -9.12 -23.21 -5.88
CA GLY A 459 -8.13 -23.97 -5.11
C GLY A 459 -6.69 -23.78 -5.57
N GLU A 460 -6.49 -23.03 -6.67
CA GLU A 460 -5.20 -22.88 -7.34
C GLU A 460 -5.08 -21.50 -8.00
N VAL A 461 -3.86 -21.04 -8.26
CA VAL A 461 -3.65 -19.81 -9.04
C VAL A 461 -4.28 -19.97 -10.42
N SER A 462 -5.28 -19.16 -10.72
CA SER A 462 -6.09 -19.24 -11.94
C SER A 462 -6.20 -17.89 -12.62
N ASP A 463 -6.17 -17.87 -13.96
CA ASP A 463 -6.42 -16.66 -14.73
C ASP A 463 -7.87 -16.21 -14.55
N VAL A 464 -8.05 -15.02 -14.00
CA VAL A 464 -9.37 -14.46 -13.73
C VAL A 464 -10.20 -14.26 -15.01
N ARG A 465 -9.57 -14.16 -16.17
CA ARG A 465 -10.26 -14.04 -17.47
C ARG A 465 -11.02 -15.31 -17.85
N GLU A 466 -10.69 -16.46 -17.26
CA GLU A 466 -11.40 -17.71 -17.49
C GLU A 466 -12.69 -17.83 -16.65
N LEU A 467 -12.90 -16.92 -15.70
CA LEU A 467 -14.09 -16.87 -14.86
C LEU A 467 -15.06 -15.79 -15.37
N GLU A 468 -16.34 -16.15 -15.52
CA GLU A 468 -17.37 -15.15 -15.83
C GLU A 468 -17.55 -14.17 -14.67
N GLU A 469 -17.54 -12.86 -14.95
CA GLU A 469 -17.89 -11.85 -13.93
C GLU A 469 -19.39 -11.68 -13.81
N VAL A 470 -19.90 -11.66 -12.59
CA VAL A 470 -21.29 -11.24 -12.34
C VAL A 470 -21.36 -9.72 -12.34
N GLN A 471 -22.30 -9.14 -13.10
CA GLN A 471 -22.61 -7.72 -12.98
C GLN A 471 -23.38 -7.49 -11.68
N THR A 472 -22.68 -7.06 -10.63
CA THR A 472 -23.28 -6.59 -9.38
C THR A 472 -24.17 -5.37 -9.63
N ALA A 473 -25.37 -5.36 -9.06
CA ALA A 473 -26.42 -4.35 -9.26
C ALA A 473 -26.10 -2.97 -8.68
#